data_AF-A0A970S6E3-F1
#
_entry.id   AF-A0A970S6E3-F1
#
_cell.length_a   1.000
_cell.length_b   1.000
_cell.length_c   1.000
_cell.angle_alpha   90.00
_cell.angle_beta   90.00
_cell.angle_gamma   90.00
#
_symmetry.space_group_name_H-M   'P 1'
#
loop_
_entity.id
_entity.type
_entity.pdbx_description
1 polymer ?
#
loop_
_entity_poly.entity_id
_entity_poly.type
_entity_poly.pdbx_seq_one_letter_code
_entity_poly.pdbx_strand_id
1 'polypeptide(L)' 'DEIVAWIDHEAEIFMQRVGSPEMMEAVQAFMQKRKPDFSQFN' A
#
# COMPACT_ATOMS: atom_id res chain seq x y z
N ASP A 1 24.97 -3.22 5.39
CA ASP A 1 24.77 -2.13 4.42
C ASP A 1 23.88 -2.52 3.25
N GLU A 2 24.09 -3.70 2.64
CA GLU A 2 23.26 -4.16 1.51
C GLU A 2 21.76 -4.31 1.83
N ILE A 3 21.41 -4.85 3.00
CA ILE A 3 20.00 -5.03 3.41
C ILE A 3 19.26 -3.69 3.52
N VAL A 4 19.92 -2.64 4.02
CA VAL A 4 19.30 -1.31 4.13
C VAL A 4 19.04 -0.72 2.76
N ALA A 5 19.97 -0.90 1.81
CA ALA A 5 19.78 -0.45 0.43
C ALA A 5 18.61 -1.15 -0.27
N TRP A 6 18.41 -2.44 -0.02
CA TRP A 6 17.24 -3.17 -0.52
C TRP A 6 15.93 -2.68 0.11
N ILE A 7 15.93 -2.40 1.42
CA ILE A 7 14.77 -1.83 2.13
C ILE A 7 14.39 -0.47 1.55
N ASP A 8 15.37 0.42 1.33
CA ASP A 8 15.10 1.74 0.76
C ASP A 8 14.56 1.63 -0.67
N HIS A 9 15.09 0.71 -1.48
CA HIS A 9 14.60 0.46 -2.83
C HIS A 9 13.16 -0.06 -2.87
N GLU A 10 12.82 -1.01 -1.98
CA GLU A 10 11.44 -1.49 -1.84
C GLU A 10 10.51 -0.40 -1.30
N ALA A 11 11.00 0.45 -0.39
CA ALA A 11 10.22 1.56 0.18
C ALA A 11 9.86 2.61 -0.88
N GLU A 12 10.75 2.94 -1.82
CA GLU A 12 10.44 3.84 -2.94
C GLU A 12 9.31 3.29 -3.82
N ILE A 13 9.41 2.01 -4.19
CA ILE A 13 8.38 1.33 -5.00
C ILE A 13 7.06 1.26 -4.22
N PHE A 14 7.14 0.98 -2.93
CA PHE A 14 5.98 0.93 -2.05
C PHE A 14 5.32 2.32 -1.92
N MET A 15 6.09 3.39 -1.75
CA MET A 15 5.58 4.76 -1.66
C MET A 15 4.93 5.23 -2.97
N GLN A 16 5.40 4.79 -4.12
CA GLN A 16 4.73 5.07 -5.40
C GLN A 16 3.36 4.38 -5.49
N ARG A 17 3.18 3.23 -4.83
CA ARG A 17 1.94 2.44 -4.84
C ARG A 17 1.01 2.71 -3.66
N VAL A 18 1.52 3.22 -2.53
CA VAL A 18 0.72 3.49 -1.31
C VAL A 18 -0.30 4.60 -1.53
N GLY A 19 -0.05 5.50 -2.50
CA GLY A 19 -0.98 6.53 -2.94
C GLY A 19 -2.04 6.02 -3.92
N SER A 20 -2.02 4.74 -4.30
CA SER A 20 -3.09 4.18 -5.12
C SER A 20 -4.39 4.17 -4.29
N PRO A 21 -5.52 4.49 -4.92
CA PRO A 21 -6.79 4.52 -4.20
C PRO A 21 -7.20 3.11 -3.71
N GLU A 22 -6.68 2.06 -4.33
CA GLU A 22 -6.76 0.67 -3.86
C GLU A 22 -6.10 0.48 -2.48
N MET A 23 -4.85 0.94 -2.31
CA MET A 23 -4.14 0.86 -1.03
C MET A 23 -4.79 1.72 0.05
N MET A 24 -5.29 2.91 -0.33
CA MET A 24 -6.01 3.77 0.61
C MET A 24 -7.30 3.10 1.12
N GLU A 25 -8.07 2.44 0.26
CA GLU A 25 -9.25 1.67 0.68
C GLU A 25 -8.86 0.46 1.54
N ALA A 26 -7.78 -0.25 1.19
CA ALA A 26 -7.27 -1.35 2.00
C ALA A 26 -6.94 -0.91 3.43
N VAL A 27 -6.20 0.19 3.58
CA VAL A 27 -5.82 0.74 4.89
C VAL A 27 -7.03 1.26 5.66
N GLN A 28 -7.93 2.01 5.01
CA GLN A 28 -9.13 2.52 5.66
C GLN A 28 -10.06 1.39 6.10
N ALA A 29 -10.25 0.37 5.27
CA ALA A 29 -11.05 -0.79 5.60
C ALA A 29 -10.46 -1.58 6.78
N PHE A 30 -9.12 -1.75 6.78
CA PHE A 30 -8.41 -2.38 7.88
C PHE A 30 -8.59 -1.63 9.20
N MET A 31 -8.44 -0.29 9.18
CA MET A 31 -8.69 0.56 10.36
C MET A 31 -10.13 0.47 10.86
N GLN A 32 -11.09 0.31 9.94
CA GLN A 32 -12.52 0.18 10.24
C GLN A 32 -12.94 -1.27 10.54
N LYS A 33 -12.00 -2.24 10.55
CA LYS A 33 -12.28 -3.69 10.69
C LYS A 33 -13.32 -4.22 9.69
N ARG A 34 -13.43 -3.60 8.51
CA ARG A 34 -14.30 -4.02 7.41
C ARG A 34 -13.47 -4.66 6.29
N LYS A 35 -14.12 -5.41 5.40
CA LYS A 35 -13.45 -5.89 4.19
C LYS A 35 -13.23 -4.72 3.24
N PRO A 36 -12.03 -4.57 2.66
CA PRO A 36 -11.80 -3.58 1.63
C PRO A 36 -12.63 -3.89 0.38
N ASP A 37 -13.13 -2.83 -0.24
CA ASP A 37 -13.91 -2.91 -1.47
C ASP A 37 -13.05 -2.43 -2.63
N PHE A 38 -12.67 -3.38 -3.50
CA PHE A 38 -11.86 -3.13 -4.68
C PHE A 38 -12.69 -3.06 -5.96
N SER A 39 -14.03 -3.09 -5.86
CA SER A 39 -14.93 -3.12 -7.02
C SER A 39 -14.87 -1.86 -7.89
N GLN A 40 -14.28 -0.76 -7.40
CA GLN A 40 -14.19 0.53 -8.09
C GLN A 40 -12.86 0.76 -8.83
N PHE A 41 -11.90 -0.17 -8.79
CA PHE A 41 -10.54 0.01 -9.34
C PHE A 41 -10.24 -0.77 -10.64
N ASN A 42 -11.26 -1.20 -11.38
CA ASN A 42 -11.09 -1.94 -12.66
C ASN A 42 -10.88 -1.03 -13.87
#